data_AF-A0A2S9G8N4-F1
#
_entry.id   AF-A0A2S9G8N4-F1
#
_cell.length_a   1.000
_cell.length_b   1.000
_cell.length_c   1.000
_cell.angle_alpha   90.00
_cell.angle_beta   90.00
_cell.angle_gamma   90.00
#
_symmetry.space_group_name_H-M   'P 1'
#
loop_
_entity.id
_entity.type
_entity.pdbx_description
1 polymer ?
#
loop_
_entity_poly.entity_id
_entity_poly.type
_entity_poly.pdbx_seq_one_letter_code
_entity_poly.pdbx_strand_id
1 'polypeptide(L)'
;LFDDLARAGQEPTTRLLKYHVGLPDEEVARELNLAEGREVASLHRLRCANGEPLALMINHLPVEIAPDADELESNGLYQSLRARG
;
A
#
# COMPACT_ATOMS: atom_id res chain seq x y z
N LEU A 1 11.27 -0.07 -3.18
CA LEU A 1 11.45 1.30 -2.64
C LEU A 1 11.76 1.33 -1.14
N PHE A 2 10.87 0.86 -0.22
CA PHE A 2 11.19 0.83 1.23
C PHE A 2 12.53 0.11 1.47
N ASP A 3 12.60 -1.16 1.08
CA ASP A 3 13.76 -2.03 1.33
C ASP A 3 15.03 -1.47 0.67
N ASP A 4 14.90 -0.85 -0.51
CA ASP A 4 16.03 -0.27 -1.23
C ASP A 4 16.59 0.96 -0.51
N LEU A 5 15.72 1.83 0.02
CA LEU A 5 16.13 2.99 0.83
C LEU A 5 16.79 2.54 2.13
N ALA A 6 16.22 1.55 2.81
CA ALA A 6 16.79 0.98 4.02
C ALA A 6 18.17 0.34 3.73
N ARG A 7 18.32 -0.41 2.64
CA ARG A 7 19.60 -0.99 2.20
C ARG A 7 20.63 0.08 1.81
N ALA A 8 20.18 1.23 1.34
CA ALA A 8 21.02 2.39 1.06
C ALA A 8 21.37 3.22 2.32
N GLY A 9 20.98 2.77 3.52
CA GLY A 9 21.28 3.44 4.78
C GLY A 9 20.43 4.68 5.07
N GLN A 10 19.31 4.85 4.36
CA GLN A 10 18.33 5.90 4.68
C GLN A 10 17.32 5.40 5.72
N GLU A 11 16.59 6.34 6.33
CA GLU A 11 15.50 6.05 7.25
C GLU A 11 14.15 6.26 6.54
N PRO A 12 13.64 5.24 5.81
CA PRO A 12 12.37 5.36 5.12
C PRO A 12 11.20 5.27 6.11
N THR A 13 10.31 6.25 6.08
CA THR A 13 9.05 6.20 6.83
C THR A 13 7.86 6.17 5.88
N THR A 14 6.74 5.63 6.35
CA THR A 14 5.48 5.61 5.62
C THR A 14 4.43 6.34 6.44
N ARG A 15 3.72 7.27 5.84
CA ARG A 15 2.51 7.86 6.43
C ARG A 15 1.30 7.43 5.62
N LEU A 16 0.29 6.85 6.27
CA LEU A 16 -0.96 6.53 5.60
C LEU A 16 -1.80 7.81 5.50
N LEU A 17 -2.19 8.17 4.27
CA LEU A 17 -3.01 9.35 4.00
C LEU A 17 -4.48 8.99 3.79
N LYS A 18 -4.73 7.83 3.20
CA LYS A 18 -6.08 7.29 2.98
C LYS A 18 -6.04 5.77 3.02
N TYR A 19 -7.04 5.19 3.66
CA TYR A 19 -7.36 3.77 3.62
C TYR A 19 -8.87 3.67 3.43
N HIS A 20 -9.30 3.07 2.33
CA HIS A 20 -10.72 2.89 2.04
C HIS A 20 -10.96 1.49 1.50
N VAL A 21 -11.98 0.80 2.02
CA VAL A 21 -12.47 -0.48 1.51
C VAL A 21 -13.85 -0.25 0.90
N GLY A 22 -14.04 -0.78 -0.30
CA GLY A 22 -15.32 -0.75 -0.98
C GLY A 22 -15.22 -1.33 -2.38
N LEU A 23 -16.28 -1.17 -3.16
CA LEU A 23 -16.26 -1.57 -4.57
C LEU A 23 -15.26 -0.70 -5.36
N PRO A 24 -14.37 -1.31 -6.15
CA PRO A 24 -13.49 -0.56 -7.03
C PRO A 24 -14.30 0.12 -8.15
N ASP A 25 -13.69 1.13 -8.76
CA ASP A 25 -14.16 1.61 -10.06
C ASP A 25 -13.89 0.56 -11.15
N GLU A 26 -14.47 0.79 -12.33
CA GLU A 26 -14.39 -0.16 -13.45
C GLU A 26 -12.95 -0.39 -13.93
N GLU A 27 -12.10 0.65 -13.87
CA GLU A 27 -10.71 0.55 -14.29
C GLU A 27 -9.90 -0.33 -13.32
N VAL A 28 -10.00 -0.08 -12.02
CA VAL A 28 -9.34 -0.87 -10.98
C VAL A 28 -9.86 -2.31 -10.96
N ALA A 29 -11.17 -2.51 -11.13
CA ALA A 29 -11.76 -3.86 -11.21
C ALA A 29 -11.17 -4.66 -12.38
N ARG A 30 -11.06 -4.01 -13.54
CA ARG A 30 -10.50 -4.61 -14.77
C ARG A 30 -9.01 -4.92 -14.63
N GLU A 31 -8.21 -3.98 -14.14
CA GLU A 31 -6.77 -4.15 -13.95
C GLU A 31 -6.44 -5.24 -12.92
N LEU A 32 -7.27 -5.36 -11.86
CA LEU A 32 -7.13 -6.43 -10.86
C LEU A 32 -7.81 -7.75 -11.26
N ASN A 33 -8.45 -7.80 -12.44
CA ASN A 33 -9.19 -8.96 -12.95
C ASN A 33 -10.19 -9.53 -11.91
N LEU A 34 -10.95 -8.63 -11.28
CA LEU A 34 -11.89 -8.98 -10.22
C LEU A 34 -13.25 -9.39 -10.78
N ALA A 35 -13.85 -10.39 -10.13
CA ALA A 35 -15.27 -10.70 -10.32
C ALA A 35 -16.14 -9.56 -9.75
N GLU A 36 -17.36 -9.46 -10.27
CA GLU A 36 -18.34 -8.47 -9.82
C GLU A 36 -18.62 -8.60 -8.31
N GLY A 37 -18.76 -7.46 -7.63
CA GLY A 37 -19.05 -7.40 -6.20
C GLY A 37 -17.84 -7.63 -5.28
N ARG A 38 -16.63 -7.81 -5.80
CA ARG A 38 -15.41 -7.94 -4.99
C ARG A 38 -14.91 -6.58 -4.51
N GLU A 39 -14.63 -6.48 -3.23
CA GLU A 39 -14.12 -5.25 -2.61
C GLU A 39 -12.60 -5.13 -2.70
N VAL A 40 -12.15 -3.89 -2.76
CA VAL A 40 -10.74 -3.51 -2.89
C VAL A 40 -10.38 -2.53 -1.78
N ALA A 41 -9.21 -2.74 -1.17
CA ALA A 41 -8.57 -1.74 -0.34
C ALA A 41 -7.79 -0.76 -1.22
N SER A 42 -8.20 0.52 -1.16
CA SER A 42 -7.55 1.64 -1.84
C SER A 42 -6.74 2.47 -0.84
N LEU A 43 -5.42 2.48 -1.05
CA LEU A 43 -4.43 3.02 -0.12
C LEU A 43 -3.72 4.21 -0.75
N HIS A 44 -3.66 5.33 -0.03
CA HIS A 44 -2.78 6.45 -0.38
C HIS A 44 -1.72 6.57 0.71
N ARG A 45 -0.45 6.45 0.35
CA ARG A 45 0.67 6.47 1.31
C ARG A 45 1.72 7.46 0.87
N LEU A 46 2.25 8.23 1.80
CA LEU A 46 3.41 9.08 1.58
C LEU A 46 4.66 8.35 2.07
N ARG A 47 5.59 8.09 1.16
CA ARG A 47 6.95 7.67 1.49
C ARG A 47 7.77 8.91 1.80
N CYS A 48 8.44 8.91 2.94
CA CYS A 48 9.51 9.86 3.21
C CYS A 48 10.84 9.11 3.34
N ALA A 49 11.94 9.85 3.16
CA ALA A 49 13.28 9.38 3.48
C ALA A 49 14.00 10.48 4.26
N ASN A 50 14.54 10.14 5.43
CA ASN A 50 15.20 11.10 6.32
C ASN A 50 14.33 12.34 6.62
N GLY A 51 13.01 12.12 6.79
CA GLY A 51 12.03 13.18 7.07
C GLY A 51 11.47 13.90 5.83
N GLU A 52 12.10 13.77 4.66
CA GLU A 52 11.68 14.47 3.44
C GLU A 52 10.69 13.65 2.60
N PRO A 53 9.57 14.24 2.13
CA PRO A 53 8.64 13.57 1.23
C PRO A 53 9.31 13.14 -0.09
N LEU A 54 9.20 11.86 -0.41
CA LEU A 54 9.84 11.26 -1.59
C LEU A 54 8.82 10.82 -2.65
N ALA A 55 7.73 10.16 -2.25
CA ALA A 55 6.76 9.63 -3.19
C ALA A 55 5.35 9.51 -2.59
N LEU A 56 4.35 9.94 -3.35
CA LEU A 56 2.96 9.59 -3.11
C LEU A 56 2.64 8.27 -3.83
N MET A 57 2.23 7.26 -3.06
CA MET A 57 1.95 5.92 -3.54
C MET A 57 0.45 5.65 -3.45
N ILE A 58 -0.18 5.33 -4.57
CA ILE A 58 -1.59 4.92 -4.64
C ILE A 58 -1.62 3.44 -5.02
N ASN A 59 -2.17 2.61 -4.14
CA ASN A 59 -2.21 1.16 -4.35
C ASN A 59 -3.63 0.64 -4.17
N HIS A 60 -4.02 -0.29 -5.03
CA HIS A 60 -5.28 -1.01 -4.98
C HIS A 60 -4.98 -2.50 -4.87
N LEU A 61 -5.67 -3.17 -3.95
CA LEU A 61 -5.46 -4.58 -3.68
C LEU A 61 -6.77 -5.23 -3.24
N PRO A 62 -7.00 -6.52 -3.58
CA PRO A 62 -8.11 -7.28 -3.04
C PRO A 62 -8.12 -7.20 -1.51
N VAL A 63 -9.29 -6.96 -0.92
CA VAL A 63 -9.41 -6.74 0.53
C VAL A 63 -8.86 -7.92 1.35
N GLU A 64 -8.92 -9.14 0.80
CA GLU A 64 -8.55 -10.37 1.51
C GLU A 64 -7.04 -10.47 1.79
N ILE A 65 -6.21 -9.74 1.04
CA ILE A 65 -4.76 -9.71 1.22
C ILE A 65 -4.27 -8.35 1.75
N ALA A 66 -5.18 -7.43 2.05
CA ALA A 66 -4.83 -6.10 2.50
C ALA A 66 -4.22 -6.10 3.90
N PRO A 67 -3.02 -5.51 4.10
CA PRO A 67 -2.54 -5.23 5.44
C PRO A 67 -3.37 -4.14 6.10
N ASP A 68 -3.53 -4.24 7.42
CA ASP A 68 -4.23 -3.22 8.19
C ASP A 68 -3.45 -1.89 8.20
N ALA A 69 -4.17 -0.81 8.50
CA ALA A 69 -3.62 0.55 8.52
C ALA A 69 -2.34 0.67 9.38
N ASP A 70 -2.37 0.14 10.60
CA ASP A 70 -1.24 0.20 11.55
C ASP A 70 0.00 -0.53 11.03
N GLU A 71 -0.21 -1.62 10.28
CA GLU A 71 0.89 -2.38 9.69
C GLU A 71 1.54 -1.62 8.54
N LEU A 72 0.78 -0.87 7.75
CA LEU A 72 1.28 -0.07 6.63
C LEU A 72 2.13 1.14 7.05
N GLU A 73 1.94 1.62 8.29
CA GLU A 73 2.79 2.66 8.87
C GLU A 73 4.08 2.08 9.45
N SER A 74 3.98 0.88 10.03
CA SER A 74 5.11 0.19 10.68
C SER A 74 6.04 -0.52 9.69
N ASN A 75 5.49 -1.09 8.61
CA ASN A 75 6.19 -1.90 7.63
C ASN A 75 5.98 -1.37 6.20
N GLY A 76 6.86 -1.75 5.27
CA GLY A 76 6.59 -1.52 3.85
C GLY A 76 5.47 -2.43 3.33
N LEU A 77 4.60 -1.94 2.42
CA LEU A 77 3.51 -2.75 1.85
C LEU A 77 3.96 -4.14 1.38
N TYR A 78 5.04 -4.22 0.58
CA TYR A 78 5.51 -5.50 0.07
C TYR A 78 6.04 -6.44 1.16
N GLN A 79 6.59 -5.90 2.25
CA GLN A 79 6.97 -6.70 3.41
C GLN A 79 5.72 -7.30 4.06
N SER A 80 4.68 -6.49 4.27
CA SER A 80 3.40 -6.95 4.80
C SER A 80 2.70 -7.98 3.92
N LEU A 81 2.77 -7.83 2.60
CA LEU A 81 2.19 -8.79 1.66
C LEU A 81 2.95 -10.13 1.68
N ARG A 82 4.29 -10.12 1.71
CA ARG A 82 5.11 -11.35 1.81
C ARG A 82 4.82 -12.17 3.07
N ALA A 83 4.43 -11.51 4.16
CA ALA A 83 4.03 -12.22 5.38
C ALA A 83 2.71 -13.00 5.23
N ARG A 84 1.97 -12.76 4.14
CA ARG A 84 0.65 -13.35 3.84
C ARG A 84 0.67 -14.33 2.65
N GLY A 85 1.84 -14.60 2.06
CA GLY A 85 2.02 -15.50 0.91
C GLY A 85 3.39 -15.41 0.28
#